data_AF-A0A1F7RP89-F1
#
_entry.id   AF-A0A1F7RP89-F1
#
_cell.length_a   1.000
_cell.length_b   1.000
_cell.length_c   1.000
_cell.angle_alpha   90.00
_cell.angle_beta   90.00
_cell.angle_gamma   90.00
#
_symmetry.space_group_name_H-M   'P 1'
#
loop_
_entity.id
_entity.type
_entity.pdbx_description
1 polymer ?
#
loop_
_entity_poly.entity_id
_entity_poly.type
_entity_poly.pdbx_seq_one_letter_code
_entity_poly.pdbx_strand_id
1 'polypeptide(L)'
;MEHIKTQLQIEAQRHQITFSALHEKRALVIAELYDKVNDLYAMAYRFGGATLLGAKRTKIERADSTYESCQSFYLFFQKHKIYFSKELCSLIIEFVSLISEPTSDLYQIQDAPELVRKFEKDFYDNYQELGKKLTGLKSNIEKEFRTILGVEPHQ
;
A
#
# COMPACT_ATOMS: atom_id res chain seq x y z
N MET A 1 -23.88 -44.78 12.53
CA MET A 1 -22.52 -44.26 12.77
C MET A 1 -21.73 -44.06 11.47
N GLU A 2 -21.79 -44.99 10.52
CA GLU A 2 -21.05 -44.91 9.26
C GLU A 2 -21.43 -43.68 8.40
N HIS A 3 -22.74 -43.38 8.28
CA HIS A 3 -23.24 -42.21 7.56
C HIS A 3 -22.73 -40.86 8.12
N ILE A 4 -22.60 -40.74 9.44
CA ILE A 4 -22.11 -39.51 10.10
C ILE A 4 -20.62 -39.33 9.81
N LYS A 5 -19.84 -40.42 9.83
CA LYS A 5 -18.41 -40.41 9.49
C LYS A 5 -18.19 -39.99 8.04
N THR A 6 -18.98 -40.52 7.11
CA THR A 6 -18.91 -40.14 5.69
C THR A 6 -19.29 -38.67 5.47
N GLN A 7 -20.33 -38.17 6.13
CA GLN A 7 -20.68 -36.75 6.05
C GLN A 7 -19.60 -35.82 6.59
N LEU A 8 -18.98 -36.17 7.74
CA LEU A 8 -17.86 -35.42 8.29
C LEU A 8 -16.65 -35.38 7.34
N GLN A 9 -16.36 -36.50 6.67
CA GLN A 9 -15.28 -36.57 5.68
C GLN A 9 -15.57 -35.70 4.45
N ILE A 10 -16.81 -35.71 3.95
CA ILE A 10 -17.24 -34.87 2.82
C ILE A 10 -17.13 -33.39 3.18
N GLU A 11 -17.62 -32.98 4.35
CA GLU A 11 -17.55 -31.58 4.79
C GLU A 11 -16.10 -31.13 5.04
N ALA A 12 -15.28 -31.98 5.67
CA ALA A 12 -13.85 -31.70 5.83
C ALA A 12 -13.14 -31.51 4.48
N GLN A 13 -13.45 -32.35 3.50
CA GLN A 13 -12.89 -32.24 2.15
C GLN A 13 -13.36 -30.97 1.42
N ARG A 14 -14.64 -30.60 1.54
CA ARG A 14 -15.18 -29.33 1.01
C ARG A 14 -14.49 -28.12 1.64
N HIS A 15 -14.31 -28.14 2.95
CA HIS A 15 -13.59 -27.08 3.67
C HIS A 15 -12.15 -26.97 3.21
N GLN A 16 -11.46 -28.11 3.03
CA GLN A 16 -10.08 -28.10 2.56
C GLN A 16 -9.95 -27.55 1.15
N ILE A 17 -10.82 -27.94 0.22
CA ILE A 17 -10.83 -27.40 -1.16
C ILE A 17 -11.09 -25.89 -1.15
N THR A 18 -12.11 -25.45 -0.41
CA THR A 18 -12.48 -24.03 -0.33
C THR A 18 -11.37 -23.20 0.30
N PHE A 19 -10.75 -23.72 1.37
CA PHE A 19 -9.63 -23.08 2.05
C PHE A 19 -8.43 -22.97 1.11
N SER A 20 -8.04 -24.05 0.43
CA SER A 20 -6.93 -24.04 -0.52
C SER A 20 -7.15 -23.04 -1.66
N ALA A 21 -8.35 -23.02 -2.26
CA ALA A 21 -8.67 -22.07 -3.34
C ALA A 21 -8.65 -20.60 -2.87
N LEU A 22 -9.17 -20.34 -1.65
CA LEU A 22 -9.11 -19.01 -1.06
C LEU A 22 -7.66 -18.59 -0.77
N HIS A 23 -6.85 -19.51 -0.26
CA HIS A 23 -5.45 -19.25 0.08
C HIS A 23 -4.62 -18.98 -1.17
N GLU A 24 -4.81 -19.75 -2.24
CA GLU A 24 -4.21 -19.51 -3.55
C GLU A 24 -4.61 -18.14 -4.12
N LYS A 25 -5.90 -17.81 -4.08
CA LYS A 25 -6.37 -16.49 -4.54
C LYS A 25 -5.77 -15.36 -3.71
N ARG A 26 -5.68 -15.51 -2.39
CA ARG A 26 -5.03 -14.54 -1.51
C ARG A 26 -3.55 -14.37 -1.85
N ALA A 27 -2.82 -15.45 -2.09
CA ALA A 27 -1.40 -15.39 -2.44
C ALA A 27 -1.15 -14.61 -3.73
N LEU A 28 -1.97 -14.84 -4.77
CA LEU A 28 -1.90 -14.08 -6.02
C LEU A 28 -2.17 -12.59 -5.82
N VAL A 29 -3.19 -12.25 -5.05
CA VAL A 29 -3.53 -10.85 -4.73
C VAL A 29 -2.42 -10.20 -3.91
N ILE A 30 -1.83 -10.90 -2.94
CA ILE A 30 -0.71 -10.41 -2.13
C ILE A 30 0.50 -10.12 -2.99
N ALA A 31 0.84 -11.00 -3.93
CA ALA A 31 1.98 -10.79 -4.83
C ALA A 31 1.79 -9.48 -5.64
N GLU A 32 0.64 -9.32 -6.29
CA GLU A 32 0.36 -8.10 -7.07
C GLU A 32 0.29 -6.84 -6.18
N LEU A 33 -0.29 -6.94 -4.99
CA LEU A 33 -0.35 -5.82 -4.07
C LEU A 33 1.03 -5.43 -3.54
N TYR A 34 1.89 -6.41 -3.26
CA TYR A 34 3.26 -6.18 -2.80
C TYR A 34 4.10 -5.47 -3.87
N ASP A 35 3.98 -5.88 -5.13
CA ASP A 35 4.62 -5.20 -6.25
C ASP A 35 4.19 -3.72 -6.31
N LYS A 36 2.88 -3.46 -6.22
CA LYS A 36 2.34 -2.09 -6.20
C LYS A 36 2.80 -1.28 -4.98
N VAL A 37 2.98 -1.90 -3.81
CA VAL A 37 3.55 -1.24 -2.61
C VAL A 37 5.00 -0.82 -2.88
N ASN A 38 5.80 -1.69 -3.48
CA ASN A 38 7.20 -1.39 -3.82
C ASN A 38 7.31 -0.27 -4.87
N ASP A 39 6.47 -0.31 -5.89
CA ASP A 39 6.42 0.74 -6.91
C ASP A 39 6.06 2.09 -6.30
N LEU A 40 5.00 2.14 -5.48
CA LEU A 40 4.56 3.37 -4.85
C LEU A 40 5.59 3.92 -3.85
N TYR A 41 6.25 3.03 -3.11
CA TYR A 41 7.37 3.38 -2.24
C TYR A 41 8.50 4.04 -3.06
N ALA A 42 8.95 3.41 -4.15
CA ALA A 42 10.01 3.96 -5.00
C ALA A 42 9.62 5.31 -5.61
N MET A 43 8.35 5.48 -6.00
CA MET A 43 7.83 6.76 -6.49
C MET A 43 7.83 7.84 -5.41
N ALA A 44 7.44 7.52 -4.18
CA ALA A 44 7.49 8.47 -3.07
C ALA A 44 8.91 8.99 -2.81
N TYR A 45 9.94 8.14 -2.86
CA TYR A 45 11.34 8.58 -2.76
C TYR A 45 11.76 9.49 -3.91
N ARG A 46 11.35 9.17 -5.14
CA ARG A 46 11.64 10.00 -6.32
C ARG A 46 10.93 11.36 -6.24
N PHE A 47 9.68 11.38 -5.78
CA PHE A 47 8.93 12.59 -5.50
C PHE A 47 9.65 13.43 -4.45
N GLY A 48 10.00 12.82 -3.31
CA GLY A 48 10.76 13.47 -2.25
C GLY A 48 12.04 14.13 -2.75
N GLY A 49 12.88 13.37 -3.46
CA GLY A 49 14.11 13.90 -4.05
C GLY A 49 13.87 15.05 -5.05
N ALA A 50 12.83 14.95 -5.88
CA ALA A 50 12.46 16.01 -6.82
C ALA A 50 11.95 17.27 -6.10
N THR A 51 11.14 17.13 -5.05
CA THR A 51 10.64 18.25 -4.25
C THR A 51 11.78 19.03 -3.61
N LEU A 52 12.82 18.33 -3.15
CA LEU A 52 13.98 18.95 -2.49
C LEU A 52 15.00 19.56 -3.46
N LEU A 53 15.27 18.92 -4.60
CA LEU A 53 16.42 19.26 -5.45
C LEU A 53 16.06 19.55 -6.92
N GLY A 54 14.82 19.27 -7.33
CA GLY A 54 14.38 19.38 -8.72
C GLY A 54 13.95 20.79 -9.13
N ALA A 55 13.88 21.02 -10.44
CA ALA A 55 13.25 22.23 -11.00
C ALA A 55 11.72 22.17 -10.84
N LYS A 56 11.04 23.34 -10.76
CA LYS A 56 9.57 23.43 -10.56
C LYS A 56 8.76 22.49 -11.46
N ARG A 57 9.07 22.47 -12.76
CA ARG A 57 8.40 21.61 -13.75
C ARG A 57 8.52 20.12 -13.39
N THR A 58 9.73 19.68 -13.03
CA THR A 58 9.99 18.31 -12.59
C THR A 58 9.24 17.95 -11.30
N LYS A 59 9.06 18.91 -10.39
CA LYS A 59 8.30 18.68 -9.15
C LYS A 59 6.83 18.36 -9.44
N ILE A 60 6.20 19.17 -10.28
CA ILE A 60 4.79 19.00 -10.67
C ILE A 60 4.59 17.69 -11.45
N GLU A 61 5.42 17.42 -12.46
CA GLU A 61 5.35 16.17 -13.24
C GLU A 61 5.50 14.92 -12.35
N ARG A 62 6.36 15.01 -11.30
CA ARG A 62 6.51 13.93 -10.32
C ARG A 62 5.34 13.83 -9.35
N ALA A 63 4.77 14.96 -8.94
CA ALA A 63 3.57 14.97 -8.09
C ALA A 63 2.39 14.30 -8.80
N ASP A 64 2.15 14.69 -10.05
CA ASP A 64 1.06 14.19 -10.88
C ASP A 64 1.18 12.68 -11.14
N SER A 65 2.33 12.23 -11.66
CA SER A 65 2.55 10.79 -11.89
C SER A 65 2.49 9.94 -10.60
N THR A 66 2.94 10.48 -9.46
CA THR A 66 2.84 9.79 -8.17
C THR A 66 1.39 9.74 -7.69
N TYR A 67 0.63 10.82 -7.86
CA TYR A 67 -0.80 10.87 -7.52
C TYR A 67 -1.63 9.89 -8.36
N GLU A 68 -1.41 9.82 -9.67
CA GLU A 68 -2.06 8.83 -10.55
C GLU A 68 -1.76 7.40 -10.10
N SER A 69 -0.53 7.14 -9.68
CA SER A 69 -0.12 5.83 -9.17
C SER A 69 -0.77 5.51 -7.82
N CYS A 70 -0.92 6.49 -6.92
CA CYS A 70 -1.72 6.35 -5.71
C CYS A 70 -3.17 5.98 -6.02
N GLN A 71 -3.79 6.62 -7.03
CA GLN A 71 -5.17 6.32 -7.43
C GLN A 71 -5.31 4.90 -7.99
N SER A 72 -4.40 4.50 -8.89
CA SER A 72 -4.37 3.14 -9.45
C SER A 72 -4.18 2.08 -8.36
N PHE A 73 -3.25 2.32 -7.43
CA PHE A 73 -3.04 1.48 -6.25
C PHE A 73 -4.34 1.37 -5.43
N TYR A 74 -4.96 2.50 -5.09
CA TYR A 74 -6.13 2.54 -4.23
C TYR A 74 -7.31 1.78 -4.86
N LEU A 75 -7.55 1.96 -6.16
CA LEU A 75 -8.58 1.22 -6.88
C LEU A 75 -8.34 -0.29 -6.86
N PHE A 76 -7.10 -0.73 -7.05
CA PHE A 76 -6.75 -2.14 -6.95
C PHE A 76 -6.99 -2.67 -5.52
N PHE A 77 -6.52 -1.95 -4.50
CA PHE A 77 -6.71 -2.31 -3.10
C PHE A 77 -8.20 -2.39 -2.73
N GLN A 78 -9.03 -1.40 -3.11
CA GLN A 78 -10.45 -1.40 -2.79
C GLN A 78 -11.18 -2.62 -3.36
N LYS A 79 -10.82 -3.08 -4.57
CA LYS A 79 -11.40 -4.28 -5.18
C LYS A 79 -11.05 -5.57 -4.43
N HIS A 80 -9.91 -5.58 -3.74
CA HIS A 80 -9.36 -6.79 -3.12
C HIS A 80 -9.34 -6.75 -1.59
N LYS A 81 -9.76 -5.64 -0.94
CA LYS A 81 -9.69 -5.47 0.51
C LYS A 81 -10.40 -6.56 1.32
N ILE A 82 -11.41 -7.21 0.72
CA ILE A 82 -12.17 -8.31 1.34
C ILE A 82 -11.29 -9.52 1.70
N TYR A 83 -10.11 -9.62 1.10
CA TYR A 83 -9.16 -10.69 1.33
C TYR A 83 -8.27 -10.48 2.56
N PHE A 84 -8.30 -9.28 3.16
CA PHE A 84 -7.35 -8.86 4.19
C PHE A 84 -8.02 -8.56 5.54
N SER A 85 -7.22 -8.58 6.60
CA SER A 85 -7.63 -8.14 7.94
C SER A 85 -7.86 -6.63 7.98
N LYS A 86 -8.61 -6.15 8.98
CA LYS A 86 -8.87 -4.72 9.15
C LYS A 86 -7.59 -3.96 9.49
N GLU A 87 -6.70 -4.61 10.21
CA GLU A 87 -5.40 -4.12 10.66
C GLU A 87 -4.50 -3.86 9.44
N LEU A 88 -4.35 -4.86 8.56
CA LEU A 88 -3.62 -4.71 7.30
C LEU A 88 -4.25 -3.66 6.38
N CYS A 89 -5.58 -3.62 6.30
CA CYS A 89 -6.26 -2.58 5.54
C CYS A 89 -5.93 -1.17 6.05
N SER A 90 -5.84 -0.99 7.37
CA SER A 90 -5.51 0.29 7.99
C SER A 90 -4.07 0.70 7.69
N LEU A 91 -3.12 -0.24 7.76
CA LEU A 91 -1.72 -0.01 7.38
C LEU A 91 -1.58 0.44 5.92
N ILE A 92 -2.29 -0.23 5.00
CA ILE A 92 -2.27 0.10 3.57
C ILE A 92 -2.86 1.49 3.32
N ILE A 93 -3.98 1.82 3.97
CA ILE A 93 -4.61 3.14 3.83
C ILE A 93 -3.65 4.23 4.32
N GLU A 94 -3.03 4.04 5.49
CA GLU A 94 -2.08 4.99 6.04
C GLU A 94 -0.84 5.15 5.13
N PHE A 95 -0.34 4.05 4.58
CA PHE A 95 0.79 4.06 3.63
C PHE A 95 0.48 4.89 2.38
N VAL A 96 -0.70 4.71 1.78
CA VAL A 96 -1.11 5.46 0.58
C VAL A 96 -1.34 6.93 0.92
N SER A 97 -2.04 7.23 2.02
CA SER A 97 -2.31 8.61 2.47
C SER A 97 -1.03 9.41 2.65
N LEU A 98 0.00 8.81 3.24
CA LEU A 98 1.30 9.45 3.48
C LEU A 98 1.99 9.91 2.17
N ILE A 99 1.64 9.31 1.04
CA ILE A 99 2.18 9.63 -0.29
C ILE A 99 1.20 10.51 -1.07
N SER A 100 -0.10 10.20 -1.03
CA SER A 100 -1.11 10.89 -1.83
C SER A 100 -1.43 12.29 -1.33
N GLU A 101 -1.35 12.54 -0.03
CA GLU A 101 -1.60 13.88 0.55
C GLU A 101 -0.58 14.91 0.05
N PRO A 102 0.75 14.76 0.24
CA PRO A 102 1.71 15.77 -0.19
C PRO A 102 1.77 15.94 -1.71
N THR A 103 1.49 14.89 -2.49
CA THR A 103 1.43 14.96 -3.95
C THR A 103 0.20 15.73 -4.43
N SER A 104 -0.95 15.49 -3.80
CA SER A 104 -2.18 16.24 -4.03
C SER A 104 -2.04 17.71 -3.63
N ASP A 105 -1.46 18.00 -2.46
CA ASP A 105 -1.27 19.37 -1.97
C ASP A 105 -0.41 20.18 -2.94
N LEU A 106 0.72 19.61 -3.38
CA LEU A 106 1.60 20.29 -4.33
C LEU A 106 0.91 20.56 -5.67
N TYR A 107 0.09 19.61 -6.15
CA TYR A 107 -0.69 19.77 -7.37
C TYR A 107 -1.71 20.91 -7.25
N GLN A 108 -2.43 20.99 -6.12
CA GLN A 108 -3.46 22.01 -5.90
C GLN A 108 -2.89 23.43 -5.80
N ILE A 109 -1.67 23.58 -5.28
CA ILE A 109 -1.03 24.90 -5.05
C ILE A 109 -0.03 25.29 -6.14
N GLN A 110 0.12 24.51 -7.21
CA GLN A 110 1.20 24.66 -8.21
C GLN A 110 1.30 26.04 -8.87
N ASP A 111 0.17 26.76 -8.95
CA ASP A 111 0.05 28.09 -9.54
C ASP A 111 0.24 29.23 -8.53
N ALA A 112 0.49 28.91 -7.25
CA ALA A 112 0.70 29.87 -6.17
C ALA A 112 2.15 29.79 -5.64
N PRO A 113 3.10 30.57 -6.19
CA PRO A 113 4.53 30.43 -5.88
C PRO A 113 4.89 30.57 -4.39
N GLU A 114 4.16 31.38 -3.63
CA GLU A 114 4.39 31.54 -2.19
C GLU A 114 3.98 30.30 -1.41
N LEU A 115 2.84 29.68 -1.78
CA LEU A 115 2.36 28.45 -1.17
C LEU A 115 3.28 27.27 -1.52
N VAL A 116 3.76 27.19 -2.77
CA VAL A 116 4.75 26.19 -3.19
C VAL A 116 6.02 26.29 -2.34
N ARG A 117 6.58 27.50 -2.14
CA ARG A 117 7.78 27.68 -1.31
C ARG A 117 7.54 27.28 0.14
N LYS A 118 6.36 27.62 0.69
CA LYS A 118 5.98 27.19 2.04
C LYS A 118 5.91 25.67 2.14
N PHE A 119 5.22 25.02 1.21
CA PHE A 119 5.13 23.57 1.12
C PHE A 119 6.51 22.92 1.03
N GLU A 120 7.40 23.41 0.17
CA GLU A 120 8.75 22.86 0.00
C GLU A 120 9.56 22.93 1.29
N LYS A 121 9.46 24.05 2.02
CA LYS A 121 10.12 24.22 3.31
C LYS A 121 9.54 23.24 4.34
N ASP A 122 8.22 23.21 4.50
CA ASP A 122 7.55 22.34 5.46
C ASP A 122 7.81 20.85 5.14
N PHE A 123 7.84 20.50 3.86
CA PHE A 123 8.18 19.17 3.38
C PHE A 123 9.64 18.81 3.68
N TYR A 124 10.58 19.73 3.45
CA TYR A 124 12.00 19.52 3.79
C TYR A 124 12.21 19.29 5.29
N ASP A 125 11.59 20.13 6.13
CA ASP A 125 11.71 20.06 7.58
C ASP A 125 11.19 18.71 8.13
N ASN A 126 10.22 18.09 7.45
CA ASN A 126 9.60 16.83 7.86
C ASN A 126 10.06 15.60 7.07
N TYR A 127 10.86 15.76 6.01
CA TYR A 127 11.14 14.70 5.03
C TYR A 127 11.73 13.43 5.65
N GLN A 128 12.65 13.59 6.62
CA GLN A 128 13.26 12.43 7.27
C GLN A 128 12.25 11.63 8.10
N GLU A 129 11.37 12.29 8.84
CA GLU A 129 10.36 11.62 9.65
C GLU A 129 9.29 10.96 8.78
N LEU A 130 8.88 11.63 7.69
CA LEU A 130 8.02 11.02 6.67
C LEU A 130 8.66 9.76 6.07
N GLY A 131 9.95 9.81 5.71
CA GLY A 131 10.68 8.67 5.18
C GLY A 131 10.78 7.50 6.16
N LYS A 132 11.03 7.77 7.45
CA LYS A 132 11.04 6.76 8.52
C LYS A 132 9.66 6.12 8.67
N LYS A 133 8.61 6.94 8.75
CA LYS A 133 7.23 6.47 8.88
C LYS A 133 6.82 5.60 7.68
N LEU A 134 7.13 6.05 6.47
CA LEU A 134 6.83 5.33 5.23
C LEU A 134 7.55 3.96 5.19
N THR A 135 8.81 3.92 5.61
CA THR A 135 9.60 2.69 5.70
C THR A 135 9.03 1.74 6.75
N GLY A 136 8.63 2.26 7.92
CA GLY A 136 7.97 1.47 8.96
C GLY A 136 6.65 0.86 8.49
N LEU A 137 5.80 1.65 7.83
CA LEU A 137 4.54 1.16 7.26
C LEU A 137 4.76 0.07 6.21
N LYS A 138 5.71 0.26 5.29
CA LYS A 138 6.08 -0.77 4.30
C LYS A 138 6.51 -2.07 4.98
N SER A 139 7.37 -1.98 6.00
CA SER A 139 7.85 -3.15 6.75
C SER A 139 6.72 -3.88 7.46
N ASN A 140 5.77 -3.14 8.06
CA ASN A 140 4.62 -3.73 8.74
C ASN A 140 3.67 -4.42 7.74
N ILE A 141 3.41 -3.80 6.59
CA ILE A 141 2.61 -4.41 5.51
C ILE A 141 3.27 -5.71 5.03
N GLU A 142 4.59 -5.71 4.83
CA GLU A 142 5.33 -6.90 4.42
C GLU A 142 5.25 -8.02 5.47
N LYS A 143 5.35 -7.68 6.76
CA LYS A 143 5.19 -8.64 7.86
C LYS A 143 3.81 -9.31 7.84
N GLU A 144 2.75 -8.52 7.65
CA GLU A 144 1.39 -9.04 7.55
C GLU A 144 1.22 -9.96 6.32
N PHE A 145 1.79 -9.59 5.17
CA PHE A 145 1.79 -10.45 3.99
C PHE A 145 2.50 -11.78 4.24
N ARG A 146 3.71 -11.76 4.83
CA ARG A 146 4.45 -12.97 5.20
C ARG A 146 3.67 -13.85 6.17
N THR A 147 2.97 -13.24 7.10
CA THR A 147 2.10 -13.92 8.07
C THR A 147 0.92 -14.60 7.37
N ILE A 148 0.24 -13.93 6.42
CA ILE A 148 -0.86 -14.52 5.65
C ILE A 148 -0.37 -15.67 4.74
N LEU A 149 0.84 -15.55 4.20
CA LEU A 149 1.47 -16.56 3.35
C LEU A 149 2.08 -17.73 4.15
N GLY A 150 2.03 -17.70 5.49
CA GLY A 150 2.58 -18.75 6.34
C GLY A 150 4.11 -18.79 6.41
N VAL A 151 4.79 -17.70 6.02
CA VAL A 151 6.25 -17.55 6.17
C VAL A 151 6.61 -17.21 7.63
N GLU A 152 5.74 -16.46 8.30
CA GLU A 152 5.86 -16.11 9.72
C GLU A 152 4.66 -16.64 10.53
N PRO A 153 4.86 -17.08 11.78
CA PRO A 153 3.77 -17.56 12.62
C PRO A 153 2.81 -16.41 13.01
N HIS A 154 1.51 -16.71 13.09
CA HIS A 154 0.54 -15.82 13.75
C HIS A 154 0.93 -15.67 15.23
N GLN A 155 1.27 -14.45 15.66
CA GLN A 155 1.51 -14.13 17.07
C GLN A 155 0.20 -13.96 17.84
#